data_AF-A0A3Q9R1C9-F1
#
_entry.id   AF-A0A3Q9R1C9-F1
#
_cell.length_a   1.000
_cell.length_b   1.000
_cell.length_c   1.000
_cell.angle_alpha   90.00
_cell.angle_beta   90.00
_cell.angle_gamma   90.00
#
_symmetry.space_group_name_H-M   'P 1'
#
loop_
_entity.id
_entity.type
_entity.pdbx_description
1 polymer ?
#
loop_
_entity_poly.entity_id
_entity_poly.type
_entity_poly.pdbx_seq_one_letter_code
_entity_poly.pdbx_strand_id
1 'polypeptide(L)'
;MAELKYLEPTELLEKIYATLCSEYEDAQHYESKEDQEEIKVTKSRLTKKIFNEFVVDGEYFLTMDSETFNERYHLYEGDFLRLIKECGENGVEYETFTQIIDDLIASAKFRLHAFEQLTDEIQKLQVVEEEEVTAEMGKEEEE
;
A
#
# COMPACT_ATOMS: atom_id res chain seq x y z
N MET A 1 -5.99 -4.15 -21.57
CA MET A 1 -6.67 -4.10 -20.27
C MET A 1 -6.59 -2.65 -19.82
N ALA A 2 -7.65 -2.06 -19.27
CA ALA A 2 -7.56 -0.70 -18.75
C ALA A 2 -6.55 -0.71 -17.59
N GLU A 3 -5.54 0.16 -17.63
CA GLU A 3 -4.69 0.42 -16.47
C GLU A 3 -5.59 1.01 -15.39
N LEU A 4 -5.85 0.22 -14.33
CA LEU A 4 -6.55 0.70 -13.16
C LEU A 4 -5.56 1.57 -12.39
N LYS A 5 -5.62 2.88 -12.60
CA LYS A 5 -4.84 3.86 -11.84
C LYS A 5 -5.52 4.13 -10.51
N TYR A 6 -4.90 3.67 -9.43
CA TYR A 6 -5.35 3.81 -8.05
C TYR A 6 -4.64 4.94 -7.30
N LEU A 7 -3.37 5.16 -7.59
CA LEU A 7 -2.60 6.28 -7.07
C LEU A 7 -3.06 7.56 -7.79
N GLU A 8 -3.40 8.58 -7.02
CA GLU A 8 -3.70 9.93 -7.52
C GLU A 8 -2.45 10.81 -7.33
N PRO A 9 -1.63 11.03 -8.38
CA PRO A 9 -0.38 11.76 -8.23
C PRO A 9 -0.62 13.24 -7.96
N THR A 10 0.10 13.81 -6.99
CA THR A 10 0.06 15.25 -6.70
C THR A 10 1.35 15.92 -7.16
N GLU A 11 1.31 17.22 -7.49
CA GLU A 11 2.53 17.98 -7.77
C GLU A 11 3.52 17.95 -6.58
N LEU A 12 3.00 17.85 -5.36
CA LEU A 12 3.82 17.78 -4.17
C LEU A 12 4.56 16.45 -4.09
N LEU A 13 3.89 15.33 -4.43
CA LEU A 13 4.50 14.01 -4.53
C LEU A 13 5.69 14.02 -5.51
N GLU A 14 5.49 14.58 -6.71
CA GLU A 14 6.55 14.72 -7.72
C GLU A 14 7.74 15.52 -7.19
N LYS A 15 7.50 16.69 -6.59
CA LYS A 15 8.56 17.56 -6.07
C LYS A 15 9.35 16.89 -4.95
N ILE A 16 8.69 16.17 -4.04
CA ILE A 16 9.38 15.47 -2.95
C ILE A 16 10.17 14.28 -3.48
N TYR A 17 9.63 13.54 -4.46
CA TYR A 17 10.32 12.43 -5.09
C TYR A 17 11.57 12.88 -5.87
N ALA A 18 11.46 13.95 -6.66
CA ALA A 18 12.60 14.56 -7.34
C ALA A 18 13.68 15.02 -6.33
N THR A 19 13.25 15.59 -5.21
CA THR A 19 14.16 15.96 -4.12
C THR A 19 14.88 14.72 -3.57
N LEU A 20 14.18 13.62 -3.31
CA LEU A 20 14.81 12.37 -2.85
C LEU A 20 15.90 11.90 -3.83
N CYS A 21 15.62 11.92 -5.14
CA CYS A 21 16.58 11.53 -6.16
C CYS A 21 17.84 12.41 -6.13
N SER A 22 17.68 13.73 -6.02
CA SER A 22 18.79 14.69 -5.86
C SER A 22 19.66 14.34 -4.65
N GLU A 23 19.04 14.07 -3.49
CA GLU A 23 19.79 13.74 -2.26
C GLU A 23 20.57 12.41 -2.39
N TYR A 24 20.12 11.49 -3.25
CA TYR A 24 20.87 10.28 -3.58
C TYR A 24 22.09 10.56 -4.46
N GLU A 25 21.96 11.46 -5.43
CA GLU A 25 23.06 11.93 -6.27
C GLU A 25 24.09 12.72 -5.44
N ASP A 26 23.63 13.70 -4.64
CA ASP A 26 24.47 14.56 -3.81
C ASP A 26 25.30 13.75 -2.79
N ALA A 27 24.75 12.65 -2.27
CA ALA A 27 25.44 11.78 -1.34
C ALA A 27 26.74 11.16 -1.87
N GLN A 28 26.92 11.10 -3.19
CA GLN A 28 28.16 10.63 -3.82
C GLN A 28 29.31 11.64 -3.64
N HIS A 29 29.00 12.89 -3.31
CA HIS A 29 29.96 13.98 -3.16
C HIS A 29 30.32 14.28 -1.70
N TYR A 30 29.64 13.67 -0.72
CA TYR A 30 29.94 13.84 0.70
C TYR A 30 30.97 12.81 1.17
N GLU A 31 32.14 13.26 1.62
CA GLU A 31 33.20 12.37 2.11
C GLU A 31 33.24 12.27 3.64
N SER A 32 32.68 13.25 4.35
CA SER A 32 32.72 13.29 5.81
C SER A 32 31.66 12.37 6.42
N LYS A 33 31.97 11.83 7.60
CA LYS A 33 31.01 10.97 8.33
C LYS A 33 29.78 11.73 8.80
N GLU A 34 29.94 13.00 9.17
CA GLU A 34 28.83 13.84 9.63
C GLU A 34 27.86 14.10 8.48
N ASP A 35 28.36 14.51 7.31
CA ASP A 35 27.52 14.72 6.12
C ASP A 35 26.83 13.42 5.67
N GLN A 36 27.53 12.27 5.74
CA GLN A 36 26.96 10.96 5.43
C GLN A 36 25.85 10.53 6.40
N GLU A 37 25.92 10.91 7.68
CA GLU A 37 24.85 10.67 8.64
C GLU A 37 23.66 11.61 8.42
N GLU A 38 23.93 12.90 8.19
CA GLU A 38 22.88 13.89 7.90
C GLU A 38 22.08 13.51 6.66
N ILE A 39 22.77 13.21 5.55
CA ILE A 39 22.13 12.85 4.29
C ILE A 39 21.30 11.56 4.43
N LYS A 40 21.77 10.59 5.22
CA LYS A 40 21.02 9.37 5.50
C LYS A 40 19.71 9.66 6.24
N VAL A 41 19.74 10.57 7.22
CA VAL A 41 18.52 10.99 7.93
C VAL A 41 17.57 11.72 6.99
N THR A 42 18.09 12.61 6.13
CA THR A 42 17.30 13.35 5.14
C THR A 42 16.59 12.41 4.18
N LYS A 43 17.31 11.46 3.56
CA LYS A 43 16.72 10.44 2.68
C LYS A 43 15.62 9.66 3.38
N SER A 44 15.84 9.20 4.60
CA SER A 44 14.83 8.46 5.36
C SER A 44 13.57 9.29 5.64
N ARG A 45 13.72 10.58 5.95
CA ARG A 45 12.58 11.50 6.15
C ARG A 45 11.83 11.74 4.84
N LEU A 46 12.53 11.92 3.73
CA LEU A 46 11.93 12.09 2.41
C LEU A 46 11.18 10.84 1.96
N THR A 47 11.75 9.64 2.14
CA THR A 47 11.07 8.37 1.87
C THR A 47 9.73 8.28 2.61
N LYS A 48 9.72 8.58 3.93
CA LYS A 48 8.48 8.60 4.71
C LYS A 48 7.51 9.69 4.26
N LYS A 49 8.03 10.85 3.86
CA LYS A 49 7.19 11.95 3.38
C LYS A 49 6.49 11.60 2.07
N ILE A 50 7.19 10.97 1.13
CA ILE A 50 6.63 10.45 -0.12
C ILE A 50 5.53 9.43 0.18
N PHE A 51 5.81 8.48 1.07
CA PHE A 51 4.84 7.47 1.49
C PHE A 51 3.55 8.09 2.04
N ASN A 52 3.68 9.10 2.91
CA ASN A 52 2.56 9.82 3.51
C ASN A 52 1.74 10.64 2.51
N GLU A 53 2.36 11.04 1.39
CA GLU A 53 1.76 11.87 0.33
C GLU A 53 1.00 11.03 -0.72
N PHE A 54 1.04 9.70 -0.62
CA PHE A 54 0.23 8.85 -1.50
C PHE A 54 -1.27 9.10 -1.25
N VAL A 55 -1.97 9.47 -2.32
CA VAL A 55 -3.42 9.65 -2.34
C VAL A 55 -4.04 8.45 -3.04
N VAL A 56 -4.95 7.77 -2.36
CA VAL A 56 -5.71 6.63 -2.90
C VAL A 56 -7.16 6.78 -2.49
N ASP A 57 -8.07 6.61 -3.44
CA ASP A 57 -9.52 6.79 -3.22
C ASP A 57 -9.87 8.17 -2.63
N GLY A 58 -9.15 9.22 -3.06
CA GLY A 58 -9.31 10.60 -2.59
C GLY A 58 -8.75 10.93 -1.20
N GLU A 59 -8.09 9.97 -0.52
CA GLU A 59 -7.50 10.18 0.82
C GLU A 59 -5.99 9.96 0.83
N TYR A 60 -5.27 10.81 1.59
CA TYR A 60 -3.84 10.61 1.84
C TYR A 60 -3.62 9.45 2.79
N PHE A 61 -2.56 8.65 2.57
CA PHE A 61 -2.12 7.63 3.52
C PHE A 61 -1.88 8.21 4.93
N LEU A 62 -1.40 9.46 5.01
CA LEU A 62 -1.22 10.16 6.28
C LEU A 62 -2.52 10.42 7.06
N THR A 63 -3.61 10.69 6.35
CA THR A 63 -4.90 11.11 6.94
C THR A 63 -5.95 10.02 6.93
N MET A 64 -5.68 8.91 6.25
CA MET A 64 -6.55 7.74 6.20
C MET A 64 -6.79 7.21 7.61
N ASP A 65 -8.00 6.77 7.87
CA ASP A 65 -8.35 6.16 9.14
C ASP A 65 -7.45 4.94 9.45
N SER A 66 -7.04 4.80 10.71
CA SER A 66 -6.06 3.79 11.12
C SER A 66 -6.56 2.36 10.94
N GLU A 67 -7.86 2.08 11.09
CA GLU A 67 -8.41 0.74 10.85
C GLU A 67 -8.38 0.44 9.35
N THR A 68 -8.83 1.39 8.54
CA THR A 68 -8.81 1.29 7.07
C THR A 68 -7.39 1.07 6.53
N PHE A 69 -6.42 1.83 7.02
CA PHE A 69 -5.02 1.68 6.62
C PHE A 69 -4.44 0.32 7.06
N ASN A 70 -4.73 -0.12 8.29
CA ASN A 70 -4.23 -1.39 8.81
C ASN A 70 -4.78 -2.61 8.05
N GLU A 71 -6.06 -2.59 7.70
CA GLU A 71 -6.69 -3.67 6.94
C GLU A 71 -6.17 -3.74 5.51
N ARG A 72 -5.98 -2.58 4.87
CA ARG A 72 -5.71 -2.48 3.44
C ARG A 72 -4.22 -2.48 3.09
N TYR A 73 -3.40 -1.75 3.83
CA TYR A 73 -2.06 -1.35 3.36
C TYR A 73 -0.92 -1.64 4.34
N HIS A 74 -1.16 -1.85 5.63
CA HIS A 74 -0.08 -2.03 6.62
C HIS A 74 0.89 -3.17 6.29
N LEU A 75 0.41 -4.27 5.72
CA LEU A 75 1.28 -5.38 5.30
C LEU A 75 2.26 -5.02 4.20
N TYR A 76 1.93 -4.02 3.38
CA TYR A 76 2.75 -3.53 2.28
C TYR A 76 3.56 -2.29 2.67
N GLU A 77 3.43 -1.76 3.89
CA GLU A 77 4.14 -0.55 4.34
C GLU A 77 5.66 -0.69 4.15
N GLY A 78 6.22 -1.84 4.55
CA GLY A 78 7.64 -2.14 4.35
C GLY A 78 8.05 -2.17 2.87
N ASP A 79 7.20 -2.72 2.02
CA ASP A 79 7.44 -2.82 0.58
C ASP A 79 7.34 -1.45 -0.09
N PHE A 80 6.37 -0.62 0.28
CA PHE A 80 6.26 0.77 -0.19
C PHE A 80 7.51 1.57 0.14
N LEU A 81 7.93 1.57 1.41
CA LEU A 81 9.12 2.30 1.85
C LEU A 81 10.38 1.80 1.13
N ARG A 82 10.49 0.50 0.89
CA ARG A 82 11.59 -0.09 0.15
C ARG A 82 11.58 0.33 -1.32
N LEU A 83 10.43 0.28 -2.00
CA LEU A 83 10.32 0.68 -3.41
C LEU A 83 10.62 2.17 -3.60
N ILE A 84 10.10 3.05 -2.74
CA ILE A 84 10.41 4.49 -2.79
C ILE A 84 11.92 4.70 -2.68
N LYS A 85 12.56 4.02 -1.72
CA LYS A 85 14.00 4.09 -1.49
C LYS A 85 14.79 3.62 -2.71
N GLU A 86 14.49 2.43 -3.22
CA GLU A 86 15.21 1.83 -4.35
C GLU A 86 14.98 2.64 -5.65
N CYS A 87 13.78 3.18 -5.87
CA CYS A 87 13.51 4.05 -7.01
C CYS A 87 14.32 5.35 -6.95
N GLY A 88 14.34 6.00 -5.78
CA GLY A 88 15.13 7.23 -5.58
C GLY A 88 16.63 7.00 -5.70
N GLU A 89 17.14 5.88 -5.17
CA GLU A 89 18.56 5.52 -5.23
C GLU A 89 19.05 5.24 -6.66
N ASN A 90 18.17 4.73 -7.53
CA ASN A 90 18.49 4.40 -8.91
C ASN A 90 18.05 5.49 -9.91
N GLY A 91 17.54 6.63 -9.45
CA GLY A 91 17.09 7.72 -10.31
C GLY A 91 15.98 7.31 -11.27
N VAL A 92 15.04 6.48 -10.81
CA VAL A 92 13.90 6.05 -11.64
C VAL A 92 13.02 7.26 -11.96
N GLU A 93 12.67 7.43 -13.23
CA GLU A 93 11.79 8.50 -13.70
C GLU A 93 10.45 8.52 -12.95
N TYR A 94 9.92 9.71 -12.67
CA TYR A 94 8.72 9.86 -11.83
C TYR A 94 7.52 9.07 -12.36
N GLU A 95 7.27 9.10 -13.68
CA GLU A 95 6.18 8.32 -14.28
C GLU A 95 6.32 6.83 -14.01
N THR A 96 7.54 6.28 -14.12
CA THR A 96 7.81 4.86 -13.86
C THR A 96 7.66 4.54 -12.37
N PHE A 97 8.15 5.42 -11.50
CA PHE A 97 7.94 5.32 -10.06
C PHE A 97 6.44 5.24 -9.71
N THR A 98 5.63 6.15 -10.25
CA THR A 98 4.18 6.15 -9.97
C THR A 98 3.51 4.86 -10.44
N GLN A 99 3.91 4.31 -11.58
CA GLN A 99 3.38 3.03 -12.08
C GLN A 99 3.74 1.87 -11.16
N ILE A 100 4.98 1.80 -10.68
CA ILE A 100 5.42 0.74 -9.76
C ILE A 100 4.64 0.79 -8.44
N ILE A 101 4.41 1.98 -7.91
CA ILE A 101 3.62 2.16 -6.68
C ILE A 101 2.15 1.80 -6.92
N ASP A 102 1.61 2.19 -8.07
CA ASP A 102 0.24 1.89 -8.47
C ASP A 102 0.00 0.37 -8.58
N ASP A 103 0.93 -0.37 -9.17
CA ASP A 103 0.89 -1.84 -9.25
C ASP A 103 0.88 -2.49 -7.85
N LEU A 104 1.63 -1.91 -6.89
CA LEU A 104 1.62 -2.39 -5.51
C LEU A 104 0.29 -2.10 -4.81
N ILE A 105 -0.30 -0.92 -5.03
CA ILE A 105 -1.64 -0.57 -4.53
C ILE A 105 -2.68 -1.52 -5.13
N ALA A 106 -2.59 -1.82 -6.42
CA ALA A 106 -3.46 -2.79 -7.09
C ALA A 106 -3.36 -4.16 -6.41
N SER A 107 -2.15 -4.65 -6.14
CA SER A 107 -1.94 -5.91 -5.41
C SER A 107 -2.59 -5.90 -4.04
N ALA A 108 -2.49 -4.79 -3.30
CA ALA A 108 -3.11 -4.66 -1.98
C ALA A 108 -4.64 -4.74 -2.07
N LYS A 109 -5.25 -4.05 -3.05
CA LYS A 109 -6.69 -4.10 -3.30
C LYS A 109 -7.16 -5.50 -3.73
N PHE A 110 -6.43 -6.18 -4.61
CA PHE A 110 -6.76 -7.56 -5.01
C PHE A 110 -6.69 -8.53 -3.84
N ARG A 111 -5.69 -8.38 -2.96
CA ARG A 111 -5.59 -9.17 -1.74
C ARG A 111 -6.82 -8.97 -0.85
N LEU A 112 -7.21 -7.72 -0.61
CA LEU A 112 -8.39 -7.42 0.22
C LEU A 112 -9.65 -8.07 -0.37
N HIS A 113 -9.90 -7.86 -1.66
CA HIS A 113 -11.05 -8.44 -2.35
C HIS A 113 -11.08 -9.98 -2.27
N ALA A 114 -9.93 -10.65 -2.35
CA ALA A 114 -9.88 -12.11 -2.17
C ALA A 114 -10.28 -12.55 -0.76
N PHE A 115 -9.96 -11.76 0.29
CA PHE A 115 -10.39 -12.04 1.66
C PHE A 115 -11.89 -11.77 1.87
N GLU A 116 -12.43 -10.74 1.24
CA GLU A 116 -13.88 -10.46 1.23
C GLU A 116 -14.64 -11.65 0.62
N GLN A 117 -14.20 -12.12 -0.56
CA GLN A 117 -14.78 -13.30 -1.21
C GLN A 117 -14.69 -14.56 -0.35
N LEU A 118 -13.55 -14.78 0.33
CA LEU A 118 -13.40 -15.91 1.25
C LEU A 118 -14.39 -15.82 2.41
N THR A 119 -14.58 -14.62 2.96
CA THR A 119 -15.50 -14.38 4.08
C THR A 119 -16.94 -14.63 3.67
N ASP A 120 -17.34 -14.17 2.49
CA ASP A 120 -18.68 -14.40 1.93
C ASP A 120 -18.96 -15.90 1.74
N GLU A 121 -17.99 -16.66 1.22
CA GLU A 121 -18.15 -18.12 1.04
C GLU A 121 -18.21 -18.86 2.39
N ILE A 122 -17.44 -18.45 3.39
CA ILE A 122 -17.54 -19.01 4.75
C ILE A 122 -18.92 -18.75 5.34
N GLN A 123 -19.46 -17.54 5.20
CA GLN A 123 -20.80 -17.20 5.70
C GLN A 123 -21.89 -18.01 5.01
N LYS A 124 -21.81 -18.22 3.69
CA LYS A 124 -22.75 -19.09 2.97
C LYS A 124 -22.71 -20.52 3.50
N LEU A 125 -21.53 -21.07 3.75
CA LEU A 125 -21.39 -22.42 4.31
C LEU A 125 -22.01 -22.53 5.71
N GLN A 126 -21.82 -21.51 6.56
CA GLN A 126 -22.43 -21.47 7.90
C GLN A 126 -23.96 -21.38 7.86
N VAL A 127 -24.52 -20.58 6.94
CA VAL A 127 -25.97 -20.48 6.75
C VAL A 127 -26.54 -21.82 6.24
N VAL A 128 -25.85 -22.50 5.34
CA VAL A 128 -26.25 -23.83 4.85
C VAL A 128 -26.19 -24.88 5.97
N GLU A 129 -25.16 -24.87 6.81
CA GLU A 129 -25.08 -25.76 7.97
C GLU A 129 -26.23 -25.51 8.97
N GLU A 130 -26.60 -24.26 9.24
CA GLU A 130 -27.75 -23.94 10.12
C GLU A 130 -29.11 -24.35 9.52
N GLU A 131 -29.30 -24.19 8.20
CA GLU A 131 -30.51 -24.62 7.49
C GLU A 131 -30.62 -26.16 7.39
N GLU A 132 -29.51 -26.89 7.21
CA GLU A 132 -29.51 -28.36 7.21
C GLU A 132 -29.80 -28.93 8.60
N VAL A 133 -29.23 -28.36 9.67
CA VAL A 133 -29.49 -28.80 11.05
C VAL A 133 -30.94 -28.55 11.47
N THR A 134 -31.53 -27.42 11.06
CA THR A 134 -32.96 -27.15 11.34
C THR A 134 -33.90 -28.01 10.50
N ALA A 135 -33.53 -28.38 9.27
CA ALA A 135 -34.31 -29.28 8.42
C ALA A 135 -34.26 -30.76 8.88
N GLU A 136 -33.14 -31.21 9.47
CA GLU A 136 -33.05 -32.55 10.05
C GLU A 136 -33.82 -32.65 11.38
N MET A 137 -33.73 -31.64 12.26
CA MET A 137 -34.50 -31.63 13.51
C MET A 137 -36.03 -31.58 13.28
N GLY A 138 -36.49 -30.90 12.22
CA GLY A 138 -37.92 -30.86 11.87
C GLY A 138 -38.48 -32.17 11.31
N LYS A 139 -37.61 -33.10 10.85
CA LYS A 139 -38.03 -34.44 10.38
C LYS A 139 -38.10 -35.48 11.48
N GLU A 140 -37.34 -35.31 12.57
CA GLU A 140 -37.40 -36.24 13.71
C GLU A 140 -38.63 -36.03 14.62
N GLU A 141 -39.34 -34.91 14.51
CA GLU A 141 -40.58 -34.64 15.27
C GLU A 141 -41.88 -35.13 14.59
N GLU A 142 -41.82 -35.65 13.35
CA GLU A 142 -43.00 -36.14 12.60
C GLU A 142 -43.13 -37.68 12.49
N GLU A 143 -42.29 -38.48 13.17
CA GLU A 143 -42.44 -39.96 13.26
C GLU A 143 -43.14 -40.46 14.55
#